data_AF-A0A7W0Y4W1-F1
#
_entry.id   AF-A0A7W0Y4W1-F1
#
_cell.length_a   1.000
_cell.length_b   1.000
_cell.length_c   1.000
_cell.angle_alpha   90.00
_cell.angle_beta   90.00
_cell.angle_gamma   90.00
#
_symmetry.space_group_name_H-M   'P 1'
#
loop_
_entity.id
_entity.type
_entity.pdbx_description
1 polymer ?
#
loop_
_entity_poly.entity_id
_entity_poly.type
_entity_poly.pdbx_seq_one_letter_code
_entity_poly.pdbx_strand_id
1 'polypeptide(L)'
;MAPGYERSYSPSPTSVARASDATGAEDYKDWGKNPWVDTSKDHLSTFAADVDTASYTIMRRKLTEGTLPPAASVRVEEYLNYFRYAFPAPAAGSPFAVVMDAAPSPFIADRYVLRVGVATRAKTLAERKPAHLVFLVDVSGSMASPDKLGLAQKSLRILTNNLTARDTVSLVTYAGSTRVVLPPTGLEHKDQIIAAIDELGAGGSTAMASGLDLAYEQAMKGLTPHTVSRVIVLSDGDANVGPTGHEKLLQIIESRAKAGVTLSTIGFGRGNYKDTAMEQLANKGNGNNFYIDSLAAAKKVFQEQLGATLEVVAKDVKLQVD
;
A
#
# COMPACT_ATOMS: atom_id res chain seq x y z
N MET A 1 35.91 -9.03 -15.18
CA MET A 1 35.13 -9.79 -14.17
C MET A 1 35.61 -9.36 -12.81
N ALA A 2 34.81 -8.55 -12.10
CA ALA A 2 35.05 -8.15 -10.72
C ALA A 2 33.94 -8.78 -9.86
N PRO A 3 34.25 -9.28 -8.65
CA PRO A 3 33.34 -10.13 -7.90
C PRO A 3 32.16 -9.33 -7.35
N GLY A 4 30.95 -9.88 -7.51
CA GLY A 4 29.69 -9.33 -7.03
C GLY A 4 29.68 -9.24 -5.51
N TYR A 5 29.52 -8.03 -4.99
CA TYR A 5 29.31 -7.77 -3.58
C TYR A 5 27.80 -7.84 -3.29
N GLU A 6 27.28 -9.05 -3.09
CA GLU A 6 26.00 -9.24 -2.40
C GLU A 6 26.22 -9.01 -0.90
N ARG A 7 25.99 -7.79 -0.42
CA ARG A 7 25.68 -7.57 0.99
C ARG A 7 24.21 -7.26 1.14
N SER A 8 23.52 -8.13 1.88
CA SER A 8 22.19 -7.88 2.40
C SER A 8 22.22 -6.62 3.26
N TYR A 9 21.32 -5.68 2.92
CA TYR A 9 21.02 -4.54 3.76
C TYR A 9 20.35 -5.04 5.05
N SER A 10 21.08 -4.97 6.15
CA SER A 10 20.55 -5.17 7.50
C SER A 10 20.76 -3.87 8.27
N PRO A 11 19.71 -3.07 8.54
CA PRO A 11 19.85 -1.92 9.41
C PRO A 11 20.31 -2.39 10.79
N SER A 12 21.35 -1.75 11.33
CA SER A 12 21.77 -1.97 12.72
C SER A 12 20.66 -1.44 13.64
N PRO A 13 20.08 -2.26 14.54
CA PRO A 13 18.95 -1.84 15.34
C PRO A 13 19.44 -0.86 16.41
N THR A 14 19.24 0.43 16.17
CA THR A 14 19.12 1.38 17.28
C THR A 14 17.77 1.06 17.93
N SER A 15 17.79 0.73 19.23
CA SER A 15 16.68 0.19 20.03
C SER A 15 15.26 0.32 19.42
N VAL A 16 14.68 -0.82 19.03
CA VAL A 16 13.30 -0.93 18.54
C VAL A 16 12.34 -0.68 19.70
N ALA A 17 11.88 0.56 19.87
CA ALA A 17 10.81 0.88 20.81
C ALA A 17 9.48 0.94 20.05
N ARG A 18 8.54 0.06 20.39
CA ARG A 18 7.13 0.26 20.03
C ARG A 18 6.63 1.49 20.78
N ALA A 19 6.26 2.54 20.05
CA ALA A 19 5.60 3.70 20.62
C ALA A 19 4.09 3.52 20.45
N SER A 20 3.38 3.23 21.54
CA SER A 20 1.93 3.32 21.59
C SER A 20 1.53 4.78 21.76
N ASP A 21 0.47 5.23 21.09
CA ASP A 21 -0.13 6.52 21.38
C ASP A 21 -0.63 6.58 22.83
N ALA A 22 -0.45 7.74 23.47
CA ALA A 22 -0.92 8.00 24.83
C ALA A 22 -2.46 7.90 25.00
N THR A 23 -3.20 7.74 23.90
CA THR A 23 -4.67 7.71 23.86
C THR A 23 -5.28 6.59 23.01
N GLY A 24 -4.49 5.68 22.41
CA GLY A 24 -5.00 4.64 21.51
C GLY A 24 -4.07 3.44 21.32
N ALA A 25 -4.66 2.30 20.91
CA ALA A 25 -3.98 1.04 20.63
C ALA A 25 -3.50 0.91 19.17
N GLU A 26 -3.30 2.03 18.46
CA GLU A 26 -2.69 2.03 17.13
C GLU A 26 -1.21 1.58 17.24
N ASP A 27 -0.73 0.74 16.30
CA ASP A 27 0.64 0.19 16.29
C ASP A 27 1.46 0.84 15.17
N TYR A 28 2.62 1.38 15.55
CA TYR A 28 3.60 1.96 14.66
C TYR A 28 4.99 1.40 14.95
N LYS A 29 5.76 1.18 13.89
CA LYS A 29 7.16 0.79 13.98
C LYS A 29 8.05 1.99 13.68
N ASP A 30 8.87 2.38 14.65
CA ASP A 30 9.95 3.33 14.41
C ASP A 30 11.06 2.64 13.62
N TRP A 31 11.24 3.06 12.36
CA TRP A 31 12.29 2.59 11.47
C TRP A 31 13.63 3.32 11.70
N GLY A 32 13.62 4.35 12.54
CA GLY A 32 14.79 5.16 12.83
C GLY A 32 15.17 6.11 11.69
N LYS A 33 16.33 6.75 11.84
CA LYS A 33 16.94 7.61 10.83
C LYS A 33 18.28 7.00 10.43
N ASN A 34 18.65 7.15 9.17
CA ASN A 34 19.98 6.72 8.73
C ASN A 34 21.06 7.51 9.49
N PRO A 35 22.09 6.83 10.04
CA PRO A 35 23.20 7.51 10.67
C PRO A 35 24.03 8.27 9.64
N TRP A 36 24.86 9.20 10.11
CA TRP A 36 25.87 9.81 9.25
C TRP A 36 26.92 8.78 8.84
N VAL A 37 27.20 8.73 7.54
CA VAL A 37 28.21 7.85 6.95
C VAL A 37 29.30 8.71 6.31
N ASP A 38 30.55 8.33 6.53
CA ASP A 38 31.70 8.95 5.88
C ASP A 38 31.76 8.46 4.42
N THR A 39 31.64 9.37 3.46
CA THR A 39 31.60 9.05 2.04
C THR A 39 32.90 8.43 1.53
N SER A 40 34.03 8.61 2.24
CA SER A 40 35.26 7.89 1.93
C SER A 40 35.19 6.39 2.24
N LYS A 41 34.26 5.98 3.11
CA LYS A 41 34.02 4.58 3.48
C LYS A 41 32.86 3.97 2.69
N ASP A 42 31.79 4.73 2.52
CA ASP A 42 30.63 4.34 1.74
C ASP A 42 29.95 5.59 1.18
N HIS A 43 30.11 5.80 -0.13
CA HIS A 43 29.53 6.92 -0.87
C HIS A 43 28.12 6.60 -1.40
N LEU A 44 27.66 5.35 -1.30
CA LEU A 44 26.42 4.93 -1.93
C LEU A 44 25.21 5.20 -1.02
N SER A 45 24.27 6.00 -1.51
CA SER A 45 22.97 6.21 -0.89
C SER A 45 21.90 5.42 -1.64
N THR A 46 21.42 4.33 -1.04
CA THR A 46 20.36 3.48 -1.64
C THR A 46 19.03 3.71 -0.96
N PHE A 47 17.97 3.90 -1.74
CA PHE A 47 16.62 4.07 -1.24
C PHE A 47 15.61 3.28 -2.07
N ALA A 48 14.50 2.94 -1.42
CA ALA A 48 13.38 2.25 -2.05
C ALA A 48 12.65 3.18 -3.02
N ALA A 49 12.00 2.58 -4.03
CA ALA A 49 11.13 3.28 -4.97
C ALA A 49 9.64 3.06 -4.63
N ASP A 50 9.32 2.93 -3.35
CA ASP A 50 7.92 2.86 -2.91
C ASP A 50 7.21 4.21 -3.11
N VAL A 51 5.90 4.16 -3.24
CA VAL A 51 5.03 5.33 -3.46
C VAL A 51 3.90 5.38 -2.45
N ASP A 52 4.13 4.81 -1.26
CA ASP A 52 3.13 4.72 -0.21
C ASP A 52 2.85 6.10 0.40
N THR A 53 1.65 6.26 0.96
CA THR A 53 1.15 7.57 1.43
C THR A 53 0.31 7.50 2.71
N ALA A 54 0.29 6.36 3.38
CA ALA A 54 -0.51 6.11 4.58
C ALA A 54 -0.11 7.04 5.74
N SER A 55 1.19 7.15 6.03
CA SER A 55 1.81 7.95 7.08
C SER A 55 1.40 9.43 7.02
N TYR A 56 1.42 10.04 5.83
CA TYR A 56 0.96 11.43 5.66
C TYR A 56 -0.53 11.57 6.00
N THR A 57 -1.35 10.61 5.56
CA THR A 57 -2.80 10.65 5.81
C THR A 57 -3.11 10.46 7.30
N ILE A 58 -2.38 9.58 7.98
CA ILE A 58 -2.45 9.38 9.43
C ILE A 58 -2.07 10.66 10.18
N MET A 59 -0.98 11.32 9.78
CA MET A 59 -0.57 12.60 10.37
C MET A 59 -1.64 13.67 10.16
N ARG A 60 -2.15 13.83 8.94
CA ARG A 60 -3.17 14.83 8.63
C ARG A 60 -4.42 14.62 9.50
N ARG A 61 -4.85 13.36 9.66
CA ARG A 61 -5.96 12.98 10.54
C ARG A 61 -5.68 13.43 11.97
N LYS A 62 -4.54 13.03 12.56
CA LYS A 62 -4.19 13.36 13.96
C LYS A 62 -4.11 14.87 14.20
N LEU A 63 -3.49 15.62 13.29
CA LEU A 63 -3.45 17.09 13.38
C LEU A 63 -4.84 17.72 13.30
N THR A 64 -5.72 17.20 12.44
CA THR A 64 -7.12 17.65 12.35
C THR A 64 -7.90 17.34 13.63
N GLU A 65 -7.53 16.27 14.35
CA GLU A 65 -8.06 15.91 15.66
C GLU A 65 -7.42 16.70 16.81
N GLY A 66 -6.47 17.60 16.54
CA GLY A 66 -5.80 18.40 17.56
C GLY A 66 -4.71 17.65 18.33
N THR A 67 -4.23 16.53 17.79
CA THR A 67 -3.16 15.72 18.41
C THR A 67 -1.93 15.66 17.51
N LEU A 68 -0.73 15.65 18.11
CA LEU A 68 0.49 15.43 17.35
C LEU A 68 0.60 13.95 16.95
N PRO A 69 1.07 13.64 15.73
CA PRO A 69 1.37 12.27 15.38
C PRO A 69 2.53 11.73 16.23
N PRO A 70 2.45 10.48 16.71
CA PRO A 70 3.60 9.85 17.34
C PRO A 70 4.75 9.76 16.33
N ALA A 71 5.98 9.99 16.79
CA ALA A 71 7.15 10.05 15.91
C ALA A 71 7.32 8.77 15.07
N ALA A 72 7.03 7.60 15.66
CA ALA A 72 7.09 6.30 14.99
C ALA A 72 6.10 6.15 13.82
N SER A 73 5.05 6.98 13.75
CA SER A 73 4.09 6.99 12.64
C SER A 73 4.55 7.81 11.43
N VAL A 74 5.67 8.55 11.54
CA VAL A 74 6.16 9.48 10.52
C VAL A 74 7.21 8.80 9.65
N ARG A 75 6.84 8.49 8.40
CA ARG A 75 7.72 8.00 7.34
C ARG A 75 7.94 9.13 6.33
N VAL A 76 9.17 9.65 6.26
CA VAL A 76 9.49 10.90 5.55
C VAL A 76 9.23 10.78 4.05
N GLU A 77 9.57 9.64 3.48
CA GLU A 77 9.34 9.25 2.09
C GLU A 77 7.85 9.35 1.71
N GLU A 78 6.95 8.88 2.56
CA GLU A 78 5.51 8.93 2.29
C GLU A 78 4.93 10.35 2.33
N TYR A 79 5.58 11.28 3.04
CA TYR A 79 5.19 12.70 3.03
C TYR A 79 5.59 13.36 1.72
N LEU A 80 6.77 13.01 1.19
CA LEU A 80 7.19 13.46 -0.12
C LEU A 80 6.26 12.89 -1.18
N ASN A 81 5.99 11.58 -1.16
CA ASN A 81 5.16 10.85 -2.13
C ASN A 81 3.69 11.30 -2.16
N TYR A 82 3.15 11.84 -1.05
CA TYR A 82 1.75 12.28 -1.00
C TYR A 82 1.42 13.40 -2.01
N PHE A 83 2.38 14.29 -2.26
CA PHE A 83 2.19 15.45 -3.12
C PHE A 83 2.50 15.15 -4.59
N ARG A 84 1.79 15.84 -5.48
CA ARG A 84 2.03 15.75 -6.92
C ARG A 84 3.13 16.71 -7.32
N TYR A 85 4.17 16.17 -7.95
CA TYR A 85 5.22 16.97 -8.59
C TYR A 85 5.05 16.97 -10.10
N ALA A 86 5.40 18.08 -10.73
CA ALA A 86 5.44 18.21 -12.17
C ALA A 86 6.83 17.82 -12.69
N PHE A 87 7.08 16.50 -12.77
CA PHE A 87 8.29 15.97 -13.40
C PHE A 87 8.08 15.79 -14.90
N PRO A 88 9.12 15.98 -15.73
CA PRO A 88 9.02 15.68 -17.16
C PRO A 88 8.76 14.19 -17.37
N ALA A 89 8.09 13.87 -18.47
CA ALA A 89 7.96 12.47 -18.89
C ALA A 89 9.34 11.89 -19.24
N PRO A 90 9.53 10.56 -19.09
CA PRO A 90 10.74 9.89 -19.58
C PRO A 90 11.03 10.21 -21.04
N ALA A 91 12.31 10.34 -21.38
CA ALA A 91 12.74 10.43 -22.77
C ALA A 91 12.29 9.18 -23.55
N ALA A 92 12.13 9.30 -24.87
CA ALA A 92 11.75 8.16 -25.70
C ALA A 92 12.74 7.01 -25.53
N GLY A 93 12.23 5.81 -25.21
CA GLY A 93 13.04 4.62 -24.95
C GLY A 93 13.53 4.47 -23.50
N SER A 94 13.36 5.47 -22.63
CA SER A 94 13.70 5.38 -21.20
C SER A 94 12.48 5.02 -20.36
N PRO A 95 12.59 4.08 -19.40
CA PRO A 95 11.47 3.72 -18.52
C PRO A 95 11.16 4.81 -17.47
N PHE A 96 12.16 5.64 -17.13
CA PHE A 96 12.07 6.66 -16.09
C PHE A 96 12.68 7.99 -16.55
N ALA A 97 12.15 9.09 -16.00
CA ALA A 97 12.84 10.37 -15.92
C ALA A 97 13.40 10.52 -14.50
N VAL A 98 14.63 11.02 -14.38
CA VAL A 98 15.26 11.35 -13.10
C VAL A 98 15.48 12.86 -13.06
N VAL A 99 14.99 13.50 -12.01
CA VAL A 99 15.15 14.93 -11.73
C VAL A 99 15.93 15.07 -10.43
N MET A 100 16.94 15.92 -10.43
CA MET A 100 17.74 16.20 -9.23
C MET A 100 17.75 17.70 -8.97
N ASP A 101 17.41 18.07 -7.74
CA ASP A 101 17.46 19.45 -7.27
C ASP A 101 18.19 19.50 -5.93
N ALA A 102 18.98 20.54 -5.70
CA ALA A 102 19.67 20.73 -4.43
C ALA A 102 19.46 22.14 -3.89
N ALA A 103 19.42 22.27 -2.56
CA ALA A 103 19.37 23.55 -1.86
C ALA A 103 20.21 23.49 -0.58
N PRO A 104 20.73 24.63 -0.08
CA PRO A 104 21.34 24.66 1.26
C PRO A 104 20.40 24.09 2.32
N SER A 105 20.93 23.32 3.25
CA SER A 105 20.16 22.70 4.31
C SER A 105 19.65 23.76 5.30
N PRO A 106 18.33 23.82 5.56
CA PRO A 106 17.80 24.72 6.58
C PRO A 106 18.07 24.21 8.01
N PHE A 107 18.58 22.97 8.15
CA PHE A 107 18.76 22.31 9.44
C PHE A 107 20.21 22.33 9.93
N ILE A 108 21.18 22.32 9.00
CA ILE A 108 22.61 22.21 9.31
C ILE A 108 23.38 23.13 8.37
N ALA A 109 24.15 24.07 8.93
CA ALA A 109 25.02 24.94 8.16
C ALA A 109 26.05 24.14 7.35
N ASP A 110 26.47 24.69 6.20
CA ASP A 110 27.45 24.07 5.30
C ASP A 110 27.07 22.65 4.81
N ARG A 111 25.76 22.40 4.65
CA ARG A 111 25.20 21.18 4.08
C ARG A 111 24.16 21.53 3.04
N TYR A 112 23.86 20.56 2.18
CA TYR A 112 22.81 20.66 1.16
C TYR A 112 21.79 19.54 1.36
N VAL A 113 20.55 19.81 1.01
CA VAL A 113 19.52 18.78 0.80
C VAL A 113 19.44 18.54 -0.70
N LEU A 114 19.64 17.28 -1.10
CA LEU A 114 19.41 16.80 -2.46
C LEU A 114 18.04 16.11 -2.51
N ARG A 115 17.23 16.49 -3.49
CA ARG A 115 16.00 15.80 -3.87
C ARG A 115 16.24 15.03 -5.16
N VAL A 116 15.93 13.74 -5.15
CA VAL A 116 15.90 12.89 -6.34
C VAL A 116 14.45 12.53 -6.62
N GLY A 117 13.91 13.03 -7.73
CA GLY A 117 12.58 12.70 -8.24
C GLY A 117 12.68 11.67 -9.36
N VAL A 118 11.84 10.64 -9.32
CA VAL A 118 11.71 9.65 -10.39
C VAL A 118 10.29 9.65 -10.91
N ALA A 119 10.12 9.74 -12.22
CA ALA A 119 8.82 9.72 -12.87
C ALA A 119 8.75 8.64 -13.95
N THR A 120 7.60 7.97 -14.04
CA THR A 120 7.28 7.06 -15.13
C THR A 120 6.36 7.75 -16.13
N ARG A 121 6.19 7.17 -17.32
CA ARG A 121 5.17 7.63 -18.26
C ARG A 121 3.79 7.36 -17.65
N ALA A 122 3.03 8.42 -17.42
CA ALA A 122 1.64 8.29 -17.03
C ALA A 122 0.85 7.53 -18.11
N LYS A 123 0.16 6.47 -17.72
CA LYS A 123 -0.80 5.77 -18.58
C LYS A 123 -2.20 6.25 -18.25
N THR A 124 -2.98 6.56 -19.28
CA THR A 124 -4.40 6.80 -19.13
C THR A 124 -5.15 5.52 -18.73
N LEU A 125 -6.37 5.65 -18.20
CA LEU A 125 -7.24 4.50 -17.93
C LEU A 125 -7.53 3.66 -19.19
N ALA A 126 -7.46 4.26 -20.38
CA ALA A 126 -7.62 3.55 -21.65
C ALA A 126 -6.37 2.75 -22.03
N GLU A 127 -5.18 3.28 -21.76
CA GLU A 127 -3.90 2.64 -22.11
C GLU A 127 -3.47 1.56 -21.13
N ARG A 128 -3.97 1.57 -19.89
CA ARG A 128 -3.62 0.54 -18.92
C ARG A 128 -4.13 -0.84 -19.34
N LYS A 129 -3.45 -1.86 -18.84
CA LYS A 129 -3.91 -3.25 -18.95
C LYS A 129 -5.29 -3.43 -18.26
N PRO A 130 -6.13 -4.36 -18.75
CA PRO A 130 -7.27 -4.86 -17.99
C PRO A 130 -6.84 -5.35 -16.61
N ALA A 131 -7.71 -5.21 -15.62
CA ALA A 131 -7.46 -5.63 -14.25
C ALA A 131 -8.51 -6.66 -13.78
N HIS A 132 -8.04 -7.68 -13.08
CA HIS A 132 -8.85 -8.54 -12.23
C HIS A 132 -8.55 -8.17 -10.77
N LEU A 133 -9.52 -7.53 -10.12
CA LEU A 133 -9.39 -7.07 -8.74
C LEU A 133 -10.15 -7.99 -7.80
N VAL A 134 -9.47 -8.52 -6.79
CA VAL A 134 -10.11 -9.28 -5.71
C VAL A 134 -10.15 -8.39 -4.49
N PHE A 135 -11.36 -7.96 -4.12
CA PHE A 135 -11.59 -7.24 -2.87
C PHE A 135 -11.63 -8.27 -1.75
N LEU A 136 -10.62 -8.26 -0.89
CA LEU A 136 -10.58 -9.05 0.34
C LEU A 136 -10.97 -8.11 1.50
N VAL A 137 -12.22 -8.19 1.94
CA VAL A 137 -12.79 -7.27 2.92
C VAL A 137 -12.90 -7.91 4.29
N ASP A 138 -12.31 -7.25 5.28
CA ASP A 138 -12.53 -7.53 6.68
C ASP A 138 -13.94 -7.12 7.07
N VAL A 139 -14.73 -8.09 7.51
CA VAL A 139 -16.09 -7.86 8.01
C VAL A 139 -16.21 -8.26 9.48
N SER A 140 -15.10 -8.30 10.22
CA SER A 140 -15.11 -8.58 11.65
C SER A 140 -15.83 -7.50 12.46
N GLY A 141 -16.18 -7.80 13.71
CA GLY A 141 -16.89 -6.86 14.58
C GLY A 141 -16.14 -5.53 14.81
N SER A 142 -14.80 -5.51 14.71
CA SER A 142 -14.02 -4.28 14.84
C SER A 142 -14.29 -3.28 13.71
N MET A 143 -14.75 -3.76 12.55
CA MET A 143 -15.06 -2.98 11.35
C MET A 143 -16.44 -2.30 11.38
N ALA A 144 -17.24 -2.51 12.42
CA ALA A 144 -18.63 -2.04 12.49
C ALA A 144 -18.82 -0.52 12.48
N SER A 145 -17.77 0.26 12.77
CA SER A 145 -17.90 1.72 12.84
C SER A 145 -18.03 2.37 11.43
N PRO A 146 -18.73 3.52 11.31
CA PRO A 146 -18.95 4.17 10.01
C PRO A 146 -17.68 4.61 9.28
N ASP A 147 -16.60 4.90 10.01
CA ASP A 147 -15.27 5.24 9.51
C ASP A 147 -14.42 4.01 9.13
N LYS A 148 -14.96 2.80 9.32
CA LYS A 148 -14.38 1.51 8.91
C LYS A 148 -15.16 0.90 7.77
N LEU A 149 -16.00 -0.13 7.99
CA LEU A 149 -16.69 -0.83 6.90
C LEU A 149 -17.55 0.12 6.06
N GLY A 150 -18.23 1.08 6.69
CA GLY A 150 -19.01 2.08 5.97
C GLY A 150 -18.17 2.95 5.02
N LEU A 151 -16.93 3.29 5.40
CA LEU A 151 -15.99 4.01 4.56
C LEU A 151 -15.33 3.09 3.52
N ALA A 152 -15.07 1.84 3.86
CA ALA A 152 -14.58 0.81 2.93
C ALA A 152 -15.59 0.57 1.79
N GLN A 153 -16.87 0.42 2.09
CA GLN A 153 -17.94 0.28 1.10
C GLN A 153 -17.97 1.49 0.16
N LYS A 154 -17.97 2.72 0.71
CA LYS A 154 -17.94 3.95 -0.11
C LYS A 154 -16.68 4.03 -0.97
N SER A 155 -15.54 3.61 -0.45
CA SER A 155 -14.27 3.58 -1.17
C SER A 155 -14.27 2.57 -2.32
N LEU A 156 -14.80 1.37 -2.08
CA LEU A 156 -14.99 0.35 -3.12
C LEU A 156 -15.98 0.80 -4.19
N ARG A 157 -17.05 1.52 -3.85
CA ARG A 157 -17.93 2.15 -4.86
C ARG A 157 -17.17 3.12 -5.74
N ILE A 158 -16.33 3.99 -5.15
CA ILE A 158 -15.51 4.94 -5.92
C ILE A 158 -14.57 4.17 -6.86
N LEU A 159 -13.89 3.14 -6.35
CA LEU A 159 -13.03 2.28 -7.15
C LEU A 159 -13.78 1.63 -8.31
N THR A 160 -14.85 0.89 -8.03
CA THR A 160 -15.69 0.21 -9.04
C THR A 160 -16.24 1.19 -10.08
N ASN A 161 -16.56 2.43 -9.68
CA ASN A 161 -17.03 3.46 -10.60
C ASN A 161 -15.95 4.00 -11.56
N ASN A 162 -14.68 3.87 -11.21
CA ASN A 162 -13.55 4.30 -12.04
C ASN A 162 -12.88 3.14 -12.81
N LEU A 163 -13.42 1.92 -12.69
CA LEU A 163 -13.05 0.80 -13.54
C LEU A 163 -13.64 0.94 -14.95
N THR A 164 -13.03 0.22 -15.88
CA THR A 164 -13.43 0.15 -17.29
C THR A 164 -14.20 -1.15 -17.56
N ALA A 165 -14.91 -1.22 -18.69
CA ALA A 165 -15.62 -2.42 -19.11
C ALA A 165 -14.72 -3.66 -19.36
N ARG A 166 -13.39 -3.49 -19.38
CA ARG A 166 -12.41 -4.58 -19.54
C ARG A 166 -12.04 -5.24 -18.21
N ASP A 167 -12.43 -4.65 -17.10
CA ASP A 167 -12.04 -5.11 -15.77
C ASP A 167 -13.04 -6.14 -15.23
N THR A 168 -12.59 -6.88 -14.23
CA THR A 168 -13.42 -7.84 -13.49
C THR A 168 -13.15 -7.70 -12.00
N VAL A 169 -14.17 -7.97 -11.18
CA VAL A 169 -14.10 -7.91 -9.72
C VAL A 169 -14.53 -9.25 -9.13
N SER A 170 -13.80 -9.71 -8.12
CA SER A 170 -14.28 -10.69 -7.15
C SER A 170 -14.36 -10.05 -5.78
N LEU A 171 -15.30 -10.49 -4.94
CA LEU A 171 -15.44 -10.03 -3.56
C LEU A 171 -15.37 -11.22 -2.62
N VAL A 172 -14.39 -11.20 -1.73
CA VAL A 172 -14.18 -12.18 -0.67
C VAL A 172 -14.24 -11.45 0.66
N THR A 173 -14.96 -12.01 1.61
CA THR A 173 -15.01 -11.50 2.99
C THR A 173 -14.29 -12.45 3.92
N TYR A 174 -13.70 -11.90 4.97
CA TYR A 174 -13.17 -12.68 6.08
C TYR A 174 -13.58 -12.06 7.42
N ALA A 175 -13.97 -12.94 8.33
CA ALA A 175 -14.23 -12.68 9.74
C ALA A 175 -14.01 -14.02 10.48
N GLY A 176 -14.98 -14.50 11.27
CA GLY A 176 -14.93 -15.83 11.88
C GLY A 176 -15.02 -16.98 10.85
N SER A 177 -15.47 -16.66 9.63
CA SER A 177 -15.45 -17.54 8.46
C SER A 177 -15.08 -16.75 7.21
N THR A 178 -14.79 -17.46 6.12
CA THR A 178 -14.46 -16.85 4.82
C THR A 178 -15.52 -17.20 3.80
N ARG A 179 -15.79 -16.26 2.89
CA ARG A 179 -16.85 -16.42 1.88
C ARG A 179 -16.48 -15.70 0.60
N VAL A 180 -16.70 -16.35 -0.53
CA VAL A 180 -16.81 -15.66 -1.83
C VAL A 180 -18.21 -15.05 -1.89
N VAL A 181 -18.31 -13.74 -1.73
CA VAL A 181 -19.56 -12.98 -1.84
C VAL A 181 -19.90 -12.75 -3.30
N LEU A 182 -18.89 -12.46 -4.11
CA LEU A 182 -19.02 -12.28 -5.55
C LEU A 182 -17.92 -13.07 -6.28
N PRO A 183 -18.25 -14.07 -7.12
CA PRO A 183 -17.29 -14.70 -8.01
C PRO A 183 -16.78 -13.69 -9.06
N PRO A 184 -15.75 -14.01 -9.86
CA PRO A 184 -15.28 -13.12 -10.92
C PRO A 184 -16.43 -12.61 -11.80
N THR A 185 -16.67 -11.31 -11.72
CA THR A 185 -17.81 -10.63 -12.35
C THR A 185 -17.31 -9.43 -13.15
N GLY A 186 -17.67 -9.34 -14.42
CA GLY A 186 -17.28 -8.23 -15.29
C GLY A 186 -18.06 -6.95 -15.03
N LEU A 187 -17.50 -5.82 -15.47
CA LEU A 187 -18.09 -4.50 -15.26
C LEU A 187 -19.37 -4.25 -16.08
N GLU A 188 -19.74 -5.14 -17.00
CA GLU A 188 -21.08 -5.20 -17.59
C GLU A 188 -22.18 -5.53 -16.55
N HIS A 189 -21.80 -6.16 -15.43
CA HIS A 189 -22.67 -6.46 -14.29
C HIS A 189 -22.39 -5.54 -13.10
N LYS A 190 -22.04 -4.27 -13.37
CA LYS A 190 -21.63 -3.30 -12.34
C LYS A 190 -22.62 -3.17 -11.19
N ASP A 191 -23.92 -3.17 -11.46
CA ASP A 191 -24.94 -3.05 -10.41
C ASP A 191 -24.90 -4.24 -9.44
N GLN A 192 -24.57 -5.45 -9.92
CA GLN A 192 -24.36 -6.63 -9.08
C GLN A 192 -23.12 -6.47 -8.20
N ILE A 193 -22.03 -5.92 -8.73
CA ILE A 193 -20.81 -5.64 -7.95
C ILE A 193 -21.13 -4.63 -6.84
N ILE A 194 -21.85 -3.56 -7.17
CA ILE A 194 -22.23 -2.53 -6.21
C ILE A 194 -23.17 -3.10 -5.14
N ALA A 195 -24.19 -3.89 -5.52
CA ALA A 195 -25.08 -4.54 -4.55
C ALA A 195 -24.31 -5.45 -3.59
N ALA A 196 -23.36 -6.25 -4.09
CA ALA A 196 -22.53 -7.13 -3.26
C ALA A 196 -21.66 -6.35 -2.25
N ILE A 197 -21.18 -5.16 -2.62
CA ILE A 197 -20.46 -4.26 -1.70
C ILE A 197 -21.41 -3.72 -0.63
N ASP A 198 -22.65 -3.41 -0.99
CA ASP A 198 -23.63 -2.76 -0.11
C ASP A 198 -24.19 -3.70 0.95
N GLU A 199 -24.27 -4.98 0.62
CA GLU A 199 -24.71 -6.05 1.51
C GLU A 199 -23.66 -6.47 2.55
N LEU A 200 -22.44 -5.93 2.47
CA LEU A 200 -21.41 -6.20 3.48
C LEU A 200 -21.87 -5.71 4.87
N GLY A 201 -21.80 -6.59 5.85
CA GLY A 201 -22.13 -6.32 7.24
C GLY A 201 -21.07 -6.84 8.20
N ALA A 202 -20.75 -6.06 9.23
CA ALA A 202 -19.74 -6.39 10.22
C ALA A 202 -20.25 -7.38 11.29
N GLY A 203 -19.46 -8.39 11.63
CA GLY A 203 -19.74 -9.34 12.71
C GLY A 203 -18.70 -10.46 12.82
N GLY A 204 -18.62 -11.08 14.01
CA GLY A 204 -17.71 -12.21 14.27
C GLY A 204 -16.26 -11.79 14.58
N SER A 205 -15.40 -12.80 14.78
CA SER A 205 -13.94 -12.66 14.97
C SER A 205 -13.21 -12.43 13.64
N THR A 206 -11.87 -12.47 13.60
CA THR A 206 -11.08 -12.30 12.37
C THR A 206 -10.24 -13.54 12.05
N ALA A 207 -10.29 -14.01 10.79
CA ALA A 207 -9.49 -15.13 10.28
C ALA A 207 -8.81 -14.76 8.95
N MET A 208 -7.84 -13.83 9.01
CA MET A 208 -7.20 -13.25 7.82
C MET A 208 -6.52 -14.29 6.92
N ALA A 209 -5.81 -15.27 7.50
CA ALA A 209 -5.03 -16.25 6.73
C ALA A 209 -5.91 -17.06 5.75
N SER A 210 -7.02 -17.59 6.24
CA SER A 210 -7.98 -18.34 5.40
C SER A 210 -8.64 -17.43 4.35
N GLY A 211 -8.84 -16.15 4.67
CA GLY A 211 -9.42 -15.18 3.74
C GLY A 211 -8.47 -14.89 2.58
N LEU A 212 -7.17 -14.82 2.89
CA LEU A 212 -6.13 -14.56 1.91
C LEU A 212 -5.95 -15.73 0.93
N ASP A 213 -6.00 -16.97 1.41
CA ASP A 213 -5.93 -18.14 0.53
C ASP A 213 -7.09 -18.13 -0.49
N LEU A 214 -8.32 -17.90 -0.03
CA LEU A 214 -9.50 -17.82 -0.88
C LEU A 214 -9.45 -16.64 -1.85
N ALA A 215 -8.91 -15.49 -1.42
CA ALA A 215 -8.70 -14.34 -2.28
C ALA A 215 -7.69 -14.65 -3.39
N TYR A 216 -6.58 -15.32 -3.08
CA TYR A 216 -5.62 -15.75 -4.09
C TYR A 216 -6.20 -16.79 -5.04
N GLU A 217 -7.03 -17.71 -4.57
CA GLU A 217 -7.76 -18.62 -5.45
C GLU A 217 -8.64 -17.87 -6.46
N GLN A 218 -9.37 -16.83 -6.03
CA GLN A 218 -10.12 -15.99 -6.97
C GLN A 218 -9.17 -15.23 -7.91
N ALA A 219 -8.09 -14.66 -7.38
CA ALA A 219 -7.16 -13.83 -8.15
C ALA A 219 -6.47 -14.62 -9.27
N MET A 220 -6.16 -15.90 -9.02
CA MET A 220 -5.58 -16.81 -10.00
C MET A 220 -6.54 -17.10 -11.17
N LYS A 221 -7.87 -17.03 -10.98
CA LYS A 221 -8.84 -17.24 -12.06
C LYS A 221 -8.81 -16.14 -13.12
N GLY A 222 -8.44 -14.91 -12.73
CA GLY A 222 -8.30 -13.78 -13.65
C GLY A 222 -6.86 -13.53 -14.13
N LEU A 223 -5.90 -14.34 -13.70
CA LEU A 223 -4.49 -14.15 -14.05
C LEU A 223 -4.22 -14.59 -15.50
N THR A 224 -3.82 -13.64 -16.33
CA THR A 224 -3.30 -13.88 -17.68
C THR A 224 -2.06 -13.02 -17.94
N PRO A 225 -1.23 -13.31 -18.96
CA PRO A 225 -0.08 -12.46 -19.31
C PRO A 225 -0.45 -10.99 -19.65
N HIS A 226 -1.71 -10.73 -19.98
CA HIS A 226 -2.21 -9.42 -20.41
C HIS A 226 -3.10 -8.72 -19.37
N THR A 227 -3.35 -9.34 -18.22
CA THR A 227 -4.21 -8.81 -17.17
C THR A 227 -3.39 -8.52 -15.91
N VAL A 228 -3.64 -7.39 -15.26
CA VAL A 228 -3.19 -7.16 -13.89
C VAL A 228 -4.08 -7.97 -12.97
N SER A 229 -3.54 -8.93 -12.22
CA SER A 229 -4.28 -9.58 -11.13
C SER A 229 -3.80 -9.04 -9.79
N ARG A 230 -4.74 -8.50 -9.00
CA ARG A 230 -4.42 -7.87 -7.71
C ARG A 230 -5.45 -8.19 -6.64
N VAL A 231 -4.96 -8.60 -5.48
CA VAL A 231 -5.72 -8.64 -4.23
C VAL A 231 -5.65 -7.27 -3.57
N ILE A 232 -6.78 -6.74 -3.15
CA ILE A 232 -6.88 -5.49 -2.39
C ILE A 232 -7.48 -5.83 -1.03
N VAL A 233 -6.69 -5.69 0.02
CA VAL A 233 -7.10 -5.98 1.41
C VAL A 233 -7.67 -4.71 2.04
N LEU A 234 -8.88 -4.78 2.59
CA LEU A 234 -9.55 -3.69 3.30
C LEU A 234 -9.75 -4.10 4.75
N SER A 235 -9.08 -3.45 5.69
CA SER A 235 -9.09 -3.84 7.12
C SER A 235 -8.71 -2.68 8.03
N ASP A 236 -8.95 -2.83 9.33
CA ASP A 236 -8.33 -2.01 10.38
C ASP A 236 -6.99 -2.60 10.87
N GLY A 237 -6.48 -3.64 10.21
CA GLY A 237 -5.16 -4.22 10.43
C GLY A 237 -5.11 -5.30 11.53
N ASP A 238 -6.24 -5.62 12.15
CA ASP A 238 -6.30 -6.68 13.15
C ASP A 238 -6.40 -8.06 12.48
N ALA A 239 -5.24 -8.66 12.18
CA ALA A 239 -5.17 -9.95 11.51
C ALA A 239 -5.52 -11.16 12.42
N ASN A 240 -5.53 -10.99 13.75
CA ASN A 240 -5.71 -12.05 14.76
C ASN A 240 -4.86 -13.33 14.52
N VAL A 241 -3.68 -13.18 13.90
CA VAL A 241 -2.70 -14.26 13.68
C VAL A 241 -1.53 -14.10 14.64
N GLY A 242 -1.16 -15.20 15.31
CA GLY A 242 0.06 -15.24 16.13
C GLY A 242 1.34 -15.08 15.30
N PRO A 243 2.51 -14.83 15.93
CA PRO A 243 3.77 -14.50 15.23
C PRO A 243 4.17 -15.49 14.13
N THR A 244 4.11 -16.80 14.42
CA THR A 244 4.40 -17.86 13.45
C THR A 244 3.42 -17.88 12.27
N GLY A 245 2.17 -17.51 12.53
CA GLY A 245 1.15 -17.36 11.47
C GLY A 245 1.44 -16.16 10.57
N HIS A 246 1.92 -15.06 11.15
CA HIS A 246 2.26 -13.84 10.39
C HIS A 246 3.42 -14.06 9.42
N GLU A 247 4.51 -14.70 9.86
CA GLU A 247 5.64 -15.00 8.96
C GLU A 247 5.22 -15.90 7.79
N LYS A 248 4.40 -16.93 8.07
CA LYS A 248 3.88 -17.81 7.04
C LYS A 248 2.97 -17.07 6.06
N LEU A 249 2.15 -16.14 6.55
CA LEU A 249 1.31 -15.27 5.72
C LEU A 249 2.17 -14.45 4.75
N LEU A 250 3.24 -13.81 5.25
CA LEU A 250 4.17 -13.03 4.44
C LEU A 250 4.87 -13.87 3.37
N GLN A 251 5.25 -15.12 3.68
CA GLN A 251 5.83 -16.05 2.70
C GLN A 251 4.84 -16.42 1.59
N ILE A 252 3.56 -16.64 1.92
CA ILE A 252 2.51 -16.92 0.94
C ILE A 252 2.34 -15.72 0.01
N ILE A 253 2.27 -14.51 0.58
CA ILE A 253 2.12 -13.27 -0.19
C ILE A 253 3.29 -13.09 -1.16
N GLU A 254 4.53 -13.26 -0.68
CA GLU A 254 5.73 -13.12 -1.52
C GLU A 254 5.74 -14.15 -2.66
N SER A 255 5.34 -15.39 -2.39
CA SER A 255 5.22 -16.45 -3.41
C SER A 255 4.19 -16.09 -4.49
N ARG A 256 3.03 -15.55 -4.08
CA ARG A 256 1.97 -15.15 -5.01
C ARG A 256 2.33 -13.92 -5.83
N ALA A 257 3.06 -12.97 -5.24
CA ALA A 257 3.63 -11.82 -5.95
C ALA A 257 4.60 -12.28 -7.05
N LYS A 258 5.47 -13.26 -6.75
CA LYS A 258 6.36 -13.89 -7.75
C LYS A 258 5.57 -14.60 -8.86
N ALA A 259 4.43 -15.20 -8.54
CA ALA A 259 3.52 -15.81 -9.51
C ALA A 259 2.70 -14.80 -10.33
N GLY A 260 2.82 -13.49 -10.06
CA GLY A 260 2.17 -12.44 -10.85
C GLY A 260 0.87 -11.88 -10.25
N VAL A 261 0.46 -12.33 -9.06
CA VAL A 261 -0.67 -11.75 -8.33
C VAL A 261 -0.14 -10.80 -7.26
N THR A 262 -0.40 -9.50 -7.43
CA THR A 262 0.05 -8.47 -6.48
C THR A 262 -0.95 -8.26 -5.34
N LEU A 263 -0.51 -7.67 -4.23
CA LEU A 263 -1.36 -7.34 -3.09
C LEU A 263 -1.16 -5.90 -2.63
N SER A 264 -2.26 -5.16 -2.45
CA SER A 264 -2.26 -3.84 -1.84
C SER A 264 -3.17 -3.82 -0.62
N THR A 265 -2.86 -2.96 0.34
CA THR A 265 -3.61 -2.80 1.58
C THR A 265 -4.25 -1.43 1.66
N ILE A 266 -5.45 -1.39 2.22
CA ILE A 266 -6.18 -0.17 2.51
C ILE A 266 -6.63 -0.25 3.97
N GLY A 267 -6.01 0.60 4.79
CA GLY A 267 -6.31 0.76 6.20
C GLY A 267 -7.49 1.72 6.45
N PHE A 268 -8.34 1.36 7.41
CA PHE A 268 -9.48 2.18 7.83
C PHE A 268 -9.59 2.30 9.36
N GLY A 269 -10.36 3.29 9.79
CA GLY A 269 -10.69 3.48 11.20
C GLY A 269 -9.58 4.05 12.05
N ARG A 270 -9.90 4.25 13.33
CA ARG A 270 -9.04 4.90 14.32
C ARG A 270 -8.91 4.06 15.58
N GLY A 271 -7.90 4.36 16.40
CA GLY A 271 -7.79 3.89 17.79
C GLY A 271 -7.25 2.47 17.97
N ASN A 272 -7.39 1.56 17.00
CA ASN A 272 -6.77 0.23 17.01
C ASN A 272 -6.13 -0.15 15.67
N TYR A 273 -5.93 0.82 14.77
CA TYR A 273 -5.37 0.56 13.45
C TYR A 273 -3.95 -0.01 13.54
N LYS A 274 -3.68 -1.14 12.89
CA LYS A 274 -2.35 -1.80 12.87
C LYS A 274 -1.60 -1.48 11.58
N ASP A 275 -1.03 -0.28 11.52
CA ASP A 275 -0.34 0.23 10.33
C ASP A 275 0.82 -0.68 9.89
N THR A 276 1.68 -1.07 10.84
CA THR A 276 2.85 -1.92 10.58
C THR A 276 2.48 -3.24 9.92
N ALA A 277 1.36 -3.86 10.33
CA ALA A 277 0.93 -5.13 9.77
C ALA A 277 0.52 -4.95 8.31
N MET A 278 -0.31 -3.94 8.01
CA MET A 278 -0.78 -3.64 6.66
C MET A 278 0.36 -3.29 5.71
N GLU A 279 1.29 -2.45 6.16
CA GLU A 279 2.51 -2.09 5.42
C GLU A 279 3.33 -3.34 5.03
N GLN A 280 3.52 -4.28 5.96
CA GLN A 280 4.27 -5.51 5.67
C GLN A 280 3.58 -6.40 4.62
N LEU A 281 2.25 -6.48 4.61
CA LEU A 281 1.52 -7.24 3.59
C LEU A 281 1.72 -6.62 2.20
N ALA A 282 1.54 -5.30 2.07
CA ALA A 282 1.71 -4.60 0.80
C ALA A 282 3.14 -4.71 0.27
N ASN A 283 4.14 -4.53 1.14
CA ASN A 283 5.55 -4.64 0.80
C ASN A 283 5.91 -6.05 0.28
N LYS A 284 5.40 -7.11 0.92
CA LYS A 284 5.59 -8.48 0.43
C LYS A 284 4.77 -8.79 -0.82
N GLY A 285 3.68 -8.04 -1.04
CA GLY A 285 2.74 -8.19 -2.14
C GLY A 285 3.13 -7.48 -3.43
N ASN A 286 4.24 -6.74 -3.47
CA ASN A 286 4.59 -5.84 -4.57
C ASN A 286 3.43 -4.89 -4.94
N GLY A 287 2.76 -4.34 -3.92
CA GLY A 287 1.72 -3.34 -4.07
C GLY A 287 1.88 -2.21 -3.09
N ASN A 288 0.81 -1.46 -2.88
CA ASN A 288 0.84 -0.21 -2.13
C ASN A 288 0.09 -0.33 -0.80
N ASN A 289 0.52 0.45 0.19
CA ASN A 289 -0.20 0.65 1.43
C ASN A 289 -0.86 2.05 1.46
N PHE A 290 -2.18 2.05 1.54
CA PHE A 290 -2.97 3.28 1.69
C PHE A 290 -3.71 3.29 3.02
N TYR A 291 -3.88 4.49 3.58
CA TYR A 291 -4.78 4.72 4.71
C TYR A 291 -5.87 5.71 4.28
N ILE A 292 -7.13 5.37 4.49
CA ILE A 292 -8.28 6.19 4.09
C ILE A 292 -9.05 6.62 5.34
N ASP A 293 -8.95 7.91 5.66
CA ASP A 293 -9.64 8.57 6.77
C ASP A 293 -10.92 9.31 6.34
N SER A 294 -11.16 9.42 5.02
CA SER A 294 -12.17 10.31 4.44
C SER A 294 -12.49 9.94 2.99
N LEU A 295 -13.64 10.40 2.50
CA LEU A 295 -14.00 10.26 1.08
C LEU A 295 -13.04 11.02 0.14
N ALA A 296 -12.45 12.12 0.62
CA ALA A 296 -11.45 12.85 -0.16
C ALA A 296 -10.19 12.01 -0.37
N ALA A 297 -9.72 11.31 0.68
CA ALA A 297 -8.62 10.36 0.55
C ALA A 297 -8.97 9.21 -0.41
N ALA A 298 -10.18 8.66 -0.31
CA ALA A 298 -10.63 7.61 -1.23
C ALA A 298 -10.66 8.06 -2.70
N LYS A 299 -11.12 9.27 -2.98
CA LYS A 299 -11.10 9.85 -4.35
C LYS A 299 -9.67 10.03 -4.86
N LYS A 300 -8.76 10.54 -4.03
CA LYS A 300 -7.35 10.67 -4.42
C LYS A 300 -6.77 9.33 -4.88
N VAL A 301 -6.95 8.27 -4.08
CA VAL A 301 -6.42 6.94 -4.39
C VAL A 301 -7.13 6.32 -5.60
N PHE A 302 -8.47 6.25 -5.59
CA PHE A 302 -9.23 5.43 -6.56
C PHE A 302 -9.79 6.17 -7.78
N GLN A 303 -9.69 7.49 -7.82
CA GLN A 303 -10.12 8.28 -8.98
C GLN A 303 -8.93 9.00 -9.60
N GLU A 304 -8.09 9.68 -8.80
CA GLU A 304 -6.98 10.47 -9.34
C GLU A 304 -5.74 9.62 -9.63
N GLN A 305 -5.46 8.61 -8.81
CA GLN A 305 -4.22 7.82 -8.85
C GLN A 305 -4.39 6.38 -9.35
N LEU A 306 -5.62 5.96 -9.68
CA LEU A 306 -5.95 4.56 -9.97
C LEU A 306 -5.05 3.90 -11.03
N GLY A 307 -4.75 4.60 -12.12
CA GLY A 307 -3.89 4.06 -13.19
C GLY A 307 -2.47 3.73 -12.69
N ALA A 308 -1.90 4.61 -11.86
CA ALA A 308 -0.58 4.42 -11.25
C ALA A 308 -0.60 3.33 -10.17
N THR A 309 -1.71 3.19 -9.43
CA THR A 309 -1.86 2.14 -8.42
C THR A 309 -1.93 0.75 -9.03
N LEU A 310 -2.67 0.56 -10.13
CA LEU A 310 -2.94 -0.78 -10.67
C LEU A 310 -1.80 -1.36 -11.50
N GLU A 311 -1.12 -0.55 -12.31
CA GLU A 311 -0.11 -1.07 -13.24
C GLU A 311 1.31 -0.94 -12.69
N VAL A 312 1.95 -2.09 -12.44
CA VAL A 312 3.36 -2.15 -12.04
C VAL A 312 4.25 -1.84 -13.24
N VAL A 313 5.02 -0.75 -13.15
CA VAL A 313 5.95 -0.33 -14.20
C VAL A 313 7.29 -1.07 -14.10
N ALA A 314 7.75 -1.33 -12.89
CA ALA A 314 8.99 -2.07 -12.63
C ALA A 314 8.91 -2.83 -11.30
N LYS A 315 9.69 -3.91 -11.19
CA LYS A 315 9.78 -4.77 -10.02
C LYS A 315 11.20 -4.73 -9.46
N ASP A 316 11.35 -4.88 -8.15
CA ASP A 316 12.65 -4.94 -7.46
C ASP A 316 13.56 -3.73 -7.75
N VAL A 317 12.95 -2.54 -7.87
CA VAL A 317 13.67 -1.29 -8.15
C VAL A 317 14.38 -0.80 -6.90
N LYS A 318 15.68 -0.50 -7.06
CA LYS A 318 16.48 0.23 -6.08
C LYS A 318 17.05 1.47 -6.76
N LEU A 319 16.96 2.60 -6.09
CA LEU A 319 17.56 3.85 -6.52
C LEU A 319 18.84 4.04 -5.72
N GLN A 320 19.93 4.34 -6.41
CA GLN A 320 21.25 4.53 -5.78
C GLN A 320 21.88 5.82 -6.32
N VAL A 321 22.36 6.65 -5.41
CA VAL A 321 23.15 7.85 -5.69
C VAL A 321 24.58 7.60 -5.23
N ASP A 322 25.53 8.00 -6.06
CA ASP A 322 26.99 7.95 -5.86
C ASP A 322 27.51 9.40 -5.84
#